data_AF-A0A4Q2XUK4-F1
#
_entry.id   AF-A0A4Q2XUK4-F1
#
_cell.length_a   1.000
_cell.length_b   1.000
_cell.length_c   1.000
_cell.angle_alpha   90.00
_cell.angle_beta   90.00
_cell.angle_gamma   90.00
#
_symmetry.space_group_name_H-M   'P 1'
#
loop_
_entity.id
_entity.type
_entity.pdbx_description
1 polymer ?
#
loop_
_entity_poly.entity_id
_entity_poly.type
_entity_poly.pdbx_seq_one_letter_code
_entity_poly.pdbx_strand_id
1 'polypeptide(L)'
;MPSRSPSPPPAAPAAPAAPAAPAAPAALAAPPAGRELETAHRLANSGKLTEALGLTEAWLREHPPAADAYYLLGLIRDTMDHPEEAVRHYRRALYLEPNHQETLLHFALLLDRQGDPAGAQRLRTRARRGEEVTRL
;
A
#
# COMPACT_ATOMS: atom_id res chain seq x y z
N MET A 1 -3.73 49.09 22.84
CA MET A 1 -4.52 48.08 22.09
C MET A 1 -3.57 47.38 21.11
N PRO A 2 -3.47 46.04 21.14
CA PRO A 2 -2.36 45.29 20.56
C PRO A 2 -2.53 45.06 19.06
N SER A 3 -1.51 45.36 18.26
CA SER A 3 -1.40 44.84 16.90
C SER A 3 -0.41 43.68 16.90
N ARG A 4 -0.95 42.48 16.70
CA ARG A 4 -0.22 41.28 16.35
C ARG A 4 0.50 41.50 15.02
N SER A 5 1.74 41.04 14.92
CA SER A 5 2.01 39.86 14.08
C SER A 5 3.36 39.22 14.45
N PRO A 6 3.40 37.87 14.51
CA PRO A 6 4.55 37.10 14.92
C PRO A 6 5.62 36.93 13.81
N SER A 7 6.84 36.68 14.27
CA SER A 7 8.07 36.36 13.56
C SER A 7 7.93 35.23 12.51
N PRO A 8 8.80 35.18 11.48
CA PRO A 8 8.80 34.10 10.49
C PRO A 8 9.20 32.76 11.12
N PRO A 9 8.67 31.61 10.62
CA PRO A 9 9.19 30.30 11.01
C PRO A 9 10.58 30.08 10.37
N PRO A 10 11.53 29.44 11.08
CA PRO A 10 12.81 29.08 10.49
C PRO A 10 12.63 27.99 9.42
N ALA A 11 13.37 28.12 8.33
CA ALA A 11 13.52 27.08 7.32
C ALA A 11 13.96 25.77 7.98
N ALA A 12 13.15 24.72 7.81
CA ALA A 12 13.52 23.39 8.26
C ALA A 12 14.71 22.89 7.40
N PRO A 13 15.76 22.34 8.03
CA PRO A 13 16.90 21.79 7.31
C PRO A 13 16.46 20.55 6.51
N ALA A 14 16.97 20.45 5.29
CA ALA A 14 16.94 19.23 4.49
C ALA A 14 17.56 18.09 5.31
N ALA A 15 16.76 17.08 5.62
CA ALA A 15 17.23 15.84 6.25
C ALA A 15 17.66 14.84 5.17
N PRO A 16 18.68 14.01 5.46
CA PRO A 16 19.69 13.58 4.51
C PRO A 16 19.30 12.38 3.64
N ALA A 17 20.02 12.26 2.52
CA ALA A 17 19.98 11.14 1.59
C ALA A 17 20.08 9.78 2.29
N ALA A 18 19.25 8.84 1.81
CA ALA A 18 19.29 7.43 2.15
C ALA A 18 20.71 6.85 1.98
N PRO A 19 21.21 6.04 2.94
CA PRO A 19 22.34 5.18 2.67
C PRO A 19 21.89 3.98 1.82
N ALA A 20 22.71 3.68 0.83
CA ALA A 20 22.57 2.61 -0.15
C ALA A 20 22.52 1.19 0.46
N ALA A 21 21.90 0.29 -0.30
CA ALA A 21 21.82 -1.15 -0.07
C ALA A 21 23.15 -1.85 0.23
N PRO A 22 23.10 -3.02 0.87
CA PRO A 22 23.97 -4.14 0.54
C PRO A 22 23.21 -5.24 -0.23
N ALA A 23 23.96 -5.89 -1.11
CA ALA A 23 23.54 -6.83 -2.14
C ALA A 23 23.09 -8.22 -1.62
N ALA A 24 22.31 -8.90 -2.46
CA ALA A 24 21.89 -10.31 -2.37
C ALA A 24 23.08 -11.29 -2.22
N PRO A 25 22.89 -12.55 -1.75
CA PRO A 25 22.32 -13.58 -2.62
C PRO A 25 21.55 -14.71 -1.90
N ALA A 26 20.42 -15.14 -2.47
CA ALA A 26 19.99 -16.54 -2.37
C ALA A 26 18.92 -16.79 -3.43
N ALA A 27 19.36 -17.22 -4.61
CA ALA A 27 18.53 -17.90 -5.59
C ALA A 27 18.11 -19.25 -4.99
N LEU A 28 17.12 -19.24 -4.10
CA LEU A 28 16.35 -20.41 -3.75
C LEU A 28 15.19 -20.46 -4.72
N ALA A 29 15.26 -21.43 -5.64
CA ALA A 29 14.25 -21.80 -6.64
C ALA A 29 12.91 -21.09 -6.44
N ALA A 30 12.68 -20.04 -7.23
CA ALA A 30 11.48 -19.22 -7.18
C ALA A 30 10.25 -20.15 -7.18
N PRO A 31 9.45 -20.20 -6.09
CA PRO A 31 8.17 -20.87 -6.15
C PRO A 31 7.33 -20.21 -7.26
N PRO A 32 6.38 -20.93 -7.88
CA PRO A 32 5.58 -20.37 -8.96
C PRO A 32 5.00 -19.02 -8.52
N ALA A 33 5.10 -17.99 -9.36
CA ALA A 33 4.80 -16.59 -9.08
C ALA A 33 3.62 -16.36 -8.11
N GLY A 34 2.50 -17.08 -8.26
CA GLY A 34 1.36 -16.94 -7.35
C GLY A 34 1.65 -17.33 -5.88
N ARG A 35 2.50 -18.33 -5.64
CA ARG A 35 2.90 -18.77 -4.29
C ARG A 35 3.80 -17.77 -3.58
N GLU A 36 4.54 -16.95 -4.32
CA GLU A 36 5.37 -15.90 -3.75
C GLU A 36 4.48 -14.80 -3.16
N LEU A 37 3.53 -14.24 -3.92
CA LEU A 37 2.59 -13.25 -3.38
C LEU A 37 1.74 -13.82 -2.23
N GLU A 38 1.30 -15.07 -2.32
CA GLU A 38 0.59 -15.73 -1.21
C GLU A 38 1.46 -15.84 0.05
N THR A 39 2.76 -16.10 -0.14
CA THR A 39 3.73 -16.14 0.96
C THR A 39 3.98 -14.74 1.53
N ALA A 40 4.14 -13.71 0.70
CA ALA A 40 4.21 -12.32 1.15
C ALA A 40 2.98 -11.94 1.99
N HIS A 41 1.78 -12.32 1.54
CA HIS A 41 0.54 -12.07 2.27
C HIS A 41 0.56 -12.74 3.65
N ARG A 42 0.94 -14.02 3.74
CA ARG A 42 1.07 -14.70 5.04
C ARG A 42 2.11 -14.05 5.96
N LEU A 43 3.23 -13.61 5.41
CA LEU A 43 4.27 -12.89 6.16
C LEU A 43 3.73 -11.56 6.70
N ALA A 44 3.00 -10.81 5.87
CA ALA A 44 2.35 -9.56 6.29
C ALA A 44 1.37 -9.80 7.45
N ASN A 45 0.51 -10.82 7.33
CA ASN A 45 -0.46 -11.20 8.38
C ASN A 45 0.22 -11.70 9.67
N SER A 46 1.45 -12.21 9.57
CA SER A 46 2.27 -12.65 10.70
C SER A 46 3.08 -11.51 11.33
N GLY A 47 2.93 -10.26 10.86
CA GLY A 47 3.68 -9.09 11.33
C GLY A 47 5.11 -9.00 10.81
N LYS A 48 5.52 -9.92 9.92
CA LYS A 48 6.85 -9.91 9.27
C LYS A 48 6.85 -8.97 8.07
N LEU A 49 6.56 -7.70 8.33
CA LEU A 49 6.26 -6.69 7.32
C LEU A 49 7.45 -6.43 6.39
N THR A 50 8.69 -6.41 6.91
CA THR A 50 9.89 -6.18 6.10
C THR A 50 10.17 -7.32 5.12
N GLU A 51 10.00 -8.57 5.56
CA GLU A 51 10.15 -9.75 4.69
C GLU A 51 9.06 -9.77 3.61
N ALA A 52 7.80 -9.50 4.00
CA ALA A 52 6.69 -9.41 3.07
C ALA A 52 6.91 -8.32 2.01
N LEU A 53 7.44 -7.16 2.42
CA LEU A 53 7.74 -6.05 1.54
C LEU A 53 8.80 -6.44 0.50
N GLY A 54 9.93 -6.98 0.97
CA GLY A 54 11.02 -7.39 0.09
C GLY A 54 10.59 -8.48 -0.91
N LEU A 55 9.76 -9.42 -0.46
CA LEU A 55 9.24 -10.49 -1.31
C LEU A 55 8.25 -9.95 -2.36
N THR A 56 7.37 -9.02 -1.98
CA THR A 56 6.42 -8.38 -2.92
C THR A 56 7.13 -7.50 -3.94
N GLU A 57 8.17 -6.75 -3.52
CA GLU A 57 8.98 -5.92 -4.43
C GLU A 57 9.85 -6.78 -5.36
N ALA A 58 10.37 -7.91 -4.89
CA ALA A 58 11.06 -8.88 -5.73
C ALA A 58 10.13 -9.45 -6.80
N TRP A 59 8.93 -9.84 -6.40
CA TRP A 59 7.91 -10.34 -7.31
C TRP A 59 7.60 -9.34 -8.44
N LEU A 60 7.40 -8.07 -8.10
CA LEU A 60 7.12 -7.01 -9.08
C LEU A 60 8.30 -6.68 -10.02
N ARG A 61 9.53 -7.12 -9.71
CA ARG A 61 10.68 -7.00 -10.61
C ARG A 61 10.70 -8.09 -11.67
N GLU A 62 10.17 -9.27 -11.35
CA GLU A 62 10.22 -10.46 -12.20
C GLU A 62 8.91 -10.69 -12.98
N HIS A 63 7.81 -10.12 -12.47
CA HIS A 63 6.48 -10.33 -13.01
C HIS A 63 5.81 -9.05 -13.50
N PRO A 64 4.81 -9.17 -14.40
CA PRO A 64 4.00 -8.05 -14.79
C PRO A 64 3.32 -7.37 -13.59
N PRO A 65 3.09 -6.05 -13.65
CA PRO A 65 2.31 -5.31 -12.66
C PRO A 65 0.94 -6.00 -12.40
N ALA A 66 0.68 -6.38 -11.15
CA ALA A 66 -0.55 -7.05 -10.74
C ALA A 66 -1.26 -6.27 -9.62
N ALA A 67 -2.60 -6.29 -9.62
CA ALA A 67 -3.40 -5.63 -8.61
C ALA A 67 -3.11 -6.18 -7.20
N ASP A 68 -3.03 -7.50 -7.05
CA ASP A 68 -2.68 -8.19 -5.80
C ASP A 68 -1.35 -7.73 -5.20
N ALA A 69 -0.33 -7.55 -6.03
CA ALA A 69 1.00 -7.13 -5.57
C ALA A 69 0.98 -5.69 -5.04
N TYR A 70 0.31 -4.77 -5.76
CA TYR A 70 0.16 -3.40 -5.26
C TYR A 70 -0.79 -3.30 -4.08
N TYR A 71 -1.80 -4.17 -3.99
CA TYR A 71 -2.63 -4.31 -2.80
C TYR A 71 -1.79 -4.68 -1.59
N LEU A 72 -0.93 -5.70 -1.71
CA LEU A 72 -0.03 -6.14 -0.65
C LEU A 72 0.94 -5.05 -0.23
N LEU A 73 1.56 -4.33 -1.17
CA LEU A 73 2.40 -3.17 -0.83
C LEU A 73 1.60 -2.11 -0.08
N GLY A 74 0.36 -1.84 -0.48
CA GLY A 74 -0.52 -0.89 0.21
C GLY A 74 -0.82 -1.32 1.64
N LEU A 75 -1.18 -2.60 1.83
CA LEU A 75 -1.45 -3.19 3.13
C LEU A 75 -0.22 -3.13 4.05
N ILE A 76 0.93 -3.55 3.55
CA ILE A 76 2.18 -3.57 4.30
C ILE A 76 2.56 -2.13 4.73
N ARG A 77 2.49 -1.16 3.82
CA ARG A 77 2.82 0.25 4.14
C ARG A 77 1.86 0.84 5.15
N ASP A 78 0.57 0.54 5.05
CA ASP A 78 -0.45 0.96 6.01
C ASP A 78 -0.15 0.39 7.41
N THR A 79 0.17 -0.90 7.50
CA THR A 79 0.54 -1.55 8.78
C THR A 79 1.87 -1.06 9.35
N MET A 80 2.77 -0.51 8.52
CA MET A 80 4.02 0.11 8.94
C MET A 80 3.87 1.59 9.33
N ASP A 81 2.63 2.12 9.45
CA ASP A 81 2.37 3.53 9.74
C ASP A 81 2.86 4.50 8.64
N HIS A 82 2.88 4.04 7.38
CA HIS A 82 3.17 4.84 6.19
C HIS A 82 1.91 5.03 5.31
N PRO A 83 0.88 5.73 5.80
CA PRO A 83 -0.42 5.77 5.15
C PRO A 83 -0.39 6.51 3.80
N GLU A 84 0.51 7.48 3.60
CA GLU A 84 0.66 8.20 2.33
C GLU A 84 1.15 7.27 1.20
N GLU A 85 2.12 6.41 1.50
CA GLU A 85 2.61 5.40 0.57
C GLU A 85 1.53 4.36 0.27
N ALA A 86 0.80 3.92 1.31
CA ALA A 86 -0.31 2.99 1.17
C ALA A 86 -1.37 3.48 0.18
N VAL A 87 -1.77 4.76 0.26
CA VAL A 87 -2.72 5.38 -0.69
C VAL A 87 -2.19 5.27 -2.13
N ARG A 88 -0.90 5.52 -2.38
CA ARG A 88 -0.32 5.44 -3.72
C ARG A 88 -0.41 4.01 -4.27
N HIS A 89 -0.09 3.02 -3.45
CA HIS A 89 -0.16 1.61 -3.86
C HIS A 89 -1.59 1.14 -4.08
N TYR A 90 -2.53 1.47 -3.19
CA TYR A 90 -3.95 1.14 -3.38
C TYR A 90 -4.54 1.78 -4.63
N ARG A 91 -4.20 3.04 -4.93
CA ARG A 91 -4.60 3.68 -6.20
C ARG A 91 -4.05 2.94 -7.42
N ARG A 92 -2.83 2.40 -7.33
CA ARG A 92 -2.23 1.63 -8.42
C ARG A 92 -2.91 0.27 -8.60
N ALA A 93 -3.24 -0.42 -7.52
CA ALA A 93 -4.03 -1.64 -7.57
C ALA A 93 -5.40 -1.40 -8.24
N LEU A 94 -6.13 -0.34 -7.84
CA LEU A 94 -7.42 0.00 -8.45
C LEU A 94 -7.30 0.54 -9.89
N TYR A 95 -6.13 1.00 -10.31
CA TYR A 95 -5.89 1.36 -11.71
C TYR A 95 -5.76 0.11 -12.58
N LEU A 96 -5.11 -0.94 -12.08
CA LEU A 96 -4.97 -2.22 -12.78
C LEU A 96 -6.28 -3.00 -12.76
N GLU A 97 -6.94 -3.05 -11.61
CA GLU A 97 -8.19 -3.76 -11.42
C GLU A 97 -9.19 -2.88 -10.66
N PRO A 98 -10.07 -2.17 -11.37
CA PRO A 98 -11.02 -1.23 -10.75
C PRO A 98 -11.99 -1.84 -9.76
N ASN A 99 -12.19 -3.16 -9.82
CA ASN A 99 -13.12 -3.90 -8.96
C ASN A 99 -12.40 -4.78 -7.93
N HIS A 100 -11.08 -4.60 -7.73
CA HIS A 100 -10.32 -5.39 -6.77
C HIS A 100 -10.84 -5.15 -5.34
N GLN A 101 -11.53 -6.15 -4.82
CA GLN A 101 -12.45 -5.99 -3.71
C GLN A 101 -11.71 -5.71 -2.39
N GLU A 102 -10.65 -6.46 -2.13
CA GLU A 102 -9.78 -6.29 -0.96
C GLU A 102 -9.19 -4.88 -0.92
N THR A 103 -8.75 -4.36 -2.07
CA THR A 103 -8.21 -2.99 -2.13
C THR A 103 -9.27 -1.95 -1.86
N LEU A 104 -10.48 -2.09 -2.43
CA LEU A 104 -11.56 -1.14 -2.19
C LEU A 104 -11.91 -1.06 -0.70
N LEU A 105 -11.94 -2.21 -0.01
CA LEU A 105 -12.26 -2.27 1.42
C LEU A 105 -11.14 -1.70 2.30
N HIS A 106 -9.89 -2.12 2.07
CA HIS A 106 -8.75 -1.64 2.88
C HIS A 106 -8.46 -0.17 2.65
N PHE A 107 -8.58 0.30 1.39
CA PHE A 107 -8.42 1.71 1.10
C PHE A 107 -9.56 2.55 1.70
N ALA A 108 -10.80 2.04 1.72
CA ALA A 108 -11.89 2.72 2.43
C ALA A 108 -11.60 2.85 3.93
N LEU A 109 -11.09 1.79 4.57
CA LEU A 109 -10.72 1.81 5.98
C LEU A 109 -9.59 2.81 6.27
N LEU A 110 -8.62 2.92 5.36
CA LEU A 110 -7.56 3.92 5.46
C LEU A 110 -8.11 5.35 5.35
N LEU A 111 -9.02 5.62 4.41
CA LEU A 111 -9.63 6.94 4.25
C LEU A 111 -10.47 7.36 5.47
N ASP A 112 -11.19 6.43 6.11
CA ASP A 112 -11.89 6.72 7.37
C ASP A 112 -10.91 7.16 8.46
N ARG A 113 -9.78 6.45 8.61
CA ARG A 113 -8.74 6.79 9.59
C ARG A 113 -8.09 8.15 9.28
N GLN A 114 -8.00 8.53 8.01
CA GLN A 114 -7.49 9.83 7.58
C GLN A 114 -8.52 10.96 7.66
N GLY A 115 -9.78 10.68 8.05
CA GLY A 115 -10.83 11.68 8.17
C GLY A 115 -11.55 12.02 6.86
N ASP A 116 -11.49 11.14 5.85
CA ASP A 116 -12.30 11.23 4.62
C ASP A 116 -13.37 10.11 4.54
N PRO A 117 -14.42 10.18 5.37
CA PRO A 117 -15.49 9.20 5.35
C PRO A 117 -16.31 9.24 4.05
N ALA A 118 -16.32 10.38 3.36
CA ALA A 118 -17.00 10.51 2.07
C ALA A 118 -16.28 9.70 0.99
N GLY A 119 -14.95 9.76 0.93
CA GLY A 119 -14.13 8.91 0.08
C GLY A 119 -14.29 7.43 0.41
N ALA A 120 -14.22 7.08 1.70
CA ALA A 120 -14.42 5.72 2.18
C ALA A 120 -15.77 5.13 1.74
N GLN A 121 -16.86 5.88 1.89
CA GLN A 121 -18.19 5.43 1.51
C GLN A 121 -18.33 5.17 0.01
N ARG A 122 -17.67 5.98 -0.84
CA ARG A 122 -17.66 5.76 -2.30
C ARG A 122 -16.99 4.44 -2.64
N LEU A 123 -15.83 4.15 -2.03
CA LEU A 123 -15.11 2.89 -2.24
C LEU A 123 -15.90 1.68 -1.73
N ARG A 124 -16.52 1.75 -0.55
CA ARG A 124 -17.41 0.69 -0.03
C ARG A 124 -18.61 0.42 -0.92
N THR A 125 -19.15 1.47 -1.54
CA THR A 125 -20.27 1.33 -2.48
C THR A 125 -19.82 0.64 -3.76
N ARG A 126 -18.61 0.95 -4.26
CA ARG A 126 -18.01 0.23 -5.39
C ARG A 126 -17.76 -1.23 -5.06
N ALA A 127 -17.23 -1.54 -3.88
CA ALA A 127 -16.95 -2.92 -3.46
C ALA A 127 -18.24 -3.77 -3.48
N ARG A 128 -19.31 -3.28 -2.85
CA ARG A 128 -20.62 -3.96 -2.83
C ARG A 128 -21.19 -4.20 -4.22
N ARG A 129 -21.08 -3.22 -5.12
CA ARG A 129 -21.56 -3.37 -6.50
C ARG A 129 -20.72 -4.37 -7.31
N GLY A 130 -19.41 -4.42 -7.07
CA GLY A 130 -18.53 -5.41 -7.69
C GLY A 130 -18.90 -6.84 -7.31
N GLU A 131 -19.24 -7.07 -6.04
CA GLU A 131 -19.72 -8.38 -5.54
C GLU A 131 -21.01 -8.86 -6.22
N GLU A 132 -21.92 -7.94 -6.52
CA GLU A 132 -23.20 -8.26 -7.17
C GLU A 132 -23.04 -8.60 -8.66
N VAL A 133 -22.08 -7.97 -9.34
CA VAL A 133 -21.83 -8.20 -10.77
C VAL A 133 -21.17 -9.56 -11.04
N THR A 134 -20.34 -10.06 -10.10
CA THR A 134 -19.66 -11.35 -10.23
C THR A 134 -20.54 -12.56 -9.84
N ARG A 135 -21.72 -12.34 -9.25
CA ARG A 135 -22.65 -13.40 -8.81
C ARG A 135 -23.77 -13.76 -9.81
N LEU A 136 -23.77 -13.17 -11.00
CA LEU A 136 -24.75 -13.43 -12.07
C LEU A 136 -24.13 -14.28 -13.18
#